data_AF-A0A480A8K6-F1
#
_entry.id   AF-A0A480A8K6-F1
#
_cell.length_a   1.000
_cell.length_b   1.000
_cell.length_c   1.000
_cell.angle_alpha   90.00
_cell.angle_beta   90.00
_cell.angle_gamma   90.00
#
_symmetry.space_group_name_H-M   'P 1'
#
loop_
_entity.id
_entity.type
_entity.pdbx_description
1 polymer ?
#
loop_
_entity_poly.entity_id
_entity_poly.type
_entity_poly.pdbx_seq_one_letter_code
_entity_poly.pdbx_strand_id
1 'polypeptide(L)'
;MLYLAQVCKNDFLGQYQLRLLARQESEYLWSIISEDTCILLAKGSIMNEKVLVLVELSPTGEIETIEDATSWVLYLVQTYLKTGITPEFLQQEAEKAEQWRQSLTLQNQDLARRTLELEARHEQIQALQESIQRDHNGHQGGN
;
A
#
# COMPACT_ATOMS: atom_id res chain seq x y z
N MET A 1 18.02 14.08 -7.96
CA MET A 1 17.09 13.72 -6.85
C MET A 1 16.19 14.92 -6.60
N LEU A 2 14.87 14.73 -6.56
CA LEU A 2 13.91 15.83 -6.47
C LEU A 2 13.55 16.15 -5.01
N TYR A 3 13.49 17.44 -4.69
CA TYR A 3 13.17 17.97 -3.38
C TYR A 3 12.07 19.02 -3.46
N LEU A 4 11.23 19.07 -2.44
CA LEU A 4 10.33 20.18 -2.19
C LEU A 4 11.02 21.10 -1.20
N ALA A 5 11.19 22.37 -1.57
CA ALA A 5 11.85 23.36 -0.74
C ALA A 5 11.02 24.63 -0.62
N GLN A 6 11.30 25.41 0.43
CA GLN A 6 10.77 26.74 0.60
C GLN A 6 11.89 27.77 0.45
N VAL A 7 11.61 28.84 -0.30
CA VAL A 7 12.51 30.00 -0.37
C VAL A 7 12.44 30.77 0.94
N CYS A 8 13.58 30.92 1.60
CA CYS A 8 13.75 31.73 2.79
C CYS A 8 14.83 32.78 2.55
N LYS A 9 14.77 33.91 3.26
CA LYS A 9 15.87 34.86 3.29
C LYS A 9 16.69 34.63 4.54
N ASN A 10 18.01 34.58 4.37
CA ASN A 10 18.94 34.53 5.47
C ASN A 10 19.22 35.97 5.94
N ASP A 11 18.72 36.33 7.12
CA ASP A 11 18.87 37.67 7.69
C ASP A 11 20.34 38.04 7.96
N PHE A 12 21.20 37.05 8.24
CA PHE A 12 22.61 37.27 8.53
C PHE A 12 23.43 37.57 7.27
N LEU A 13 23.16 36.86 6.18
CA LEU A 13 23.91 36.98 4.93
C LEU A 13 23.26 37.91 3.90
N GLY A 14 21.99 38.29 4.11
CA GLY A 14 21.20 39.05 3.15
C GLY A 14 20.96 38.30 1.83
N GLN A 15 21.12 36.97 1.84
CA GLN A 15 21.01 36.10 0.68
C GLN A 15 19.77 35.22 0.80
N TYR A 16 19.23 34.77 -0.34
CA TYR A 16 18.19 33.75 -0.34
C TYR A 16 18.80 32.37 -0.09
N GLN A 17 18.03 31.51 0.56
CA GLN A 17 18.35 30.13 0.83
C GLN A 17 17.11 29.26 0.56
N LEU A 18 17.35 28.01 0.23
CA LEU A 18 16.31 27.00 0.05
C LEU A 18 16.30 26.10 1.28
N ARG A 19 15.22 26.15 2.05
CA ARG A 19 14.97 25.18 3.13
C ARG A 19 14.33 23.95 2.52
N LEU A 20 15.01 22.81 2.58
CA LEU A 20 14.46 21.55 2.10
C LEU A 20 13.37 21.05 3.08
N LEU A 21 12.21 20.69 2.55
CA LEU A 21 11.04 20.26 3.34
C LEU A 21 10.74 18.77 3.13
N ALA A 22 10.85 18.29 1.90
CA ALA A 22 10.62 16.89 1.58
C ALA A 22 11.53 16.45 0.44
N ARG A 23 11.80 15.14 0.37
CA ARG A 23 12.56 14.51 -0.72
C ARG A 23 11.76 13.39 -1.36
N GLN A 24 11.90 13.24 -2.67
CA GLN A 24 11.31 12.14 -3.41
C GLN A 24 12.20 10.89 -3.29
N GLU A 25 11.66 9.82 -2.72
CA GLU A 25 12.30 8.50 -2.67
C GLU A 25 11.95 7.67 -3.92
N SER A 26 10.71 7.81 -4.38
CA SER A 26 10.18 7.19 -5.60
C SER A 26 9.03 8.01 -6.17
N GLU A 27 8.48 7.61 -7.32
CA GLU A 27 7.42 8.33 -8.03
C GLU A 27 6.25 8.77 -7.13
N TYR A 28 5.83 7.89 -6.20
CA TYR A 28 4.70 8.11 -5.29
C TYR A 28 5.08 8.14 -3.82
N LEU A 29 6.38 8.19 -3.49
CA LEU A 29 6.87 8.18 -2.11
C LEU A 29 7.75 9.38 -1.85
N TRP A 30 7.31 10.20 -0.90
CA TRP A 30 8.05 11.36 -0.41
C TRP A 30 8.30 11.23 1.08
N SER A 31 9.51 11.59 1.50
CA SER A 31 9.93 11.63 2.90
C SER A 31 10.05 13.08 3.36
N ILE A 32 9.47 13.40 4.51
CA ILE A 32 9.64 14.72 5.14
C ILE A 32 11.05 14.82 5.72
N ILE A 33 11.73 15.93 5.44
CA ILE A 33 13.04 16.24 6.00
C ILE A 33 12.79 16.99 7.30
N SER A 34 13.14 16.37 8.43
CA SER A 34 12.96 16.97 9.76
C SER A 34 14.13 17.86 10.19
N GLU A 35 15.28 17.71 9.52
CA GLU A 35 16.47 18.53 9.75
C GLU A 35 16.32 19.89 9.06
N ASP A 36 16.83 20.95 9.66
CA ASP A 36 16.84 22.28 9.03
C ASP A 36 17.95 22.35 7.97
N THR A 37 17.79 21.58 6.90
CA THR A 37 18.73 21.53 5.79
C THR A 37 18.46 22.73 4.86
N CYS A 38 19.39 23.68 4.86
CA CYS A 38 19.30 24.87 4.03
C CYS A 38 20.44 24.90 2.99
N ILE A 39 20.11 25.20 1.74
CA ILE A 39 21.07 25.41 0.66
C ILE A 39 21.11 26.91 0.33
N LEU A 40 22.28 27.54 0.43
CA LEU A 40 22.45 28.95 0.08
C LEU A 40 22.40 29.13 -1.44
N LEU A 41 21.63 30.12 -1.90
CA LEU A 41 21.58 30.48 -3.31
C LEU A 41 22.69 31.49 -3.64
N ALA A 42 23.10 31.50 -4.92
CA ALA A 42 24.08 32.45 -5.41
C ALA A 42 23.64 33.91 -5.18
N LYS A 43 24.63 34.76 -4.90
CA LYS A 43 24.44 36.18 -4.60
C LYS A 43 23.84 36.89 -5.83
N GLY A 44 22.68 37.52 -5.65
CA GLY A 44 21.95 38.19 -6.74
C GLY A 44 20.75 37.41 -7.29
N SER A 45 20.45 36.23 -6.75
CA SER A 45 19.17 35.56 -7.00
C SER A 45 18.01 36.44 -6.52
N ILE A 46 17.05 36.69 -7.40
CA ILE A 46 15.80 37.41 -7.08
C ILE A 46 14.71 36.34 -6.98
N MET A 47 14.36 35.97 -5.75
CA MET A 47 13.30 35.02 -5.46
C MET A 47 12.31 35.66 -4.50
N ASN A 48 11.06 35.22 -4.54
CA ASN A 48 10.06 35.64 -3.57
C ASN A 48 10.14 34.75 -2.33
N GLU A 49 10.18 35.37 -1.14
CA GLU A 49 10.18 34.63 0.12
C GLU A 49 8.90 33.80 0.29
N LYS A 50 9.03 32.69 1.02
CA LYS A 50 7.94 31.78 1.42
C LYS A 50 7.26 31.04 0.27
N VAL A 51 7.79 31.14 -0.96
CA VAL A 51 7.33 30.35 -2.11
C VAL A 51 7.84 28.91 -2.01
N LEU A 52 7.00 27.96 -2.40
CA LEU A 52 7.36 26.56 -2.53
C LEU A 52 7.91 26.30 -3.94
N VAL A 53 9.05 25.63 -3.99
CA VAL A 53 9.75 25.29 -5.23
C VAL A 53 10.16 23.83 -5.22
N LEU A 54 10.20 23.23 -6.40
CA LEU A 54 10.81 21.94 -6.65
C LEU A 54 12.27 22.16 -7.03
N VAL A 55 13.17 21.39 -6.41
CA VAL A 55 14.61 21.52 -6.59
C VAL A 55 15.16 20.18 -6.97
N GLU A 56 15.81 20.09 -8.13
CA GLU A 56 16.57 18.91 -8.49
C GLU A 56 18.02 19.09 -8.08
N LEU A 57 18.50 18.18 -7.25
CA LEU A 57 19.90 18.13 -6.84
C LEU A 57 20.62 17.00 -7.59
N SER A 58 21.82 17.31 -8.06
CA SER A 58 22.74 16.34 -8.63
C SER A 58 23.19 15.32 -7.56
N PRO A 59 23.82 14.20 -7.95
CA PRO A 59 24.43 13.27 -7.00
C PRO A 59 25.54 13.90 -6.14
N THR A 60 26.12 15.01 -6.59
CA THR A 60 27.14 15.78 -5.83
C THR A 60 26.52 16.83 -4.90
N GLY A 61 25.19 16.97 -4.89
CA GLY A 61 24.47 17.94 -4.05
C GLY A 61 24.39 19.35 -4.64
N GLU A 62 24.75 19.52 -5.90
CA GLU A 62 24.62 20.80 -6.62
C GLU A 62 23.19 20.97 -7.15
N ILE A 63 22.71 22.22 -7.18
CA ILE A 63 21.39 22.52 -7.73
C ILE A 63 21.45 22.43 -9.26
N GLU A 64 20.70 21.52 -9.83
CA GLU A 64 20.54 21.38 -11.28
C GLU A 64 19.39 22.25 -11.79
N THR A 65 18.22 22.16 -11.15
CA THR A 65 17.02 22.90 -11.55
C THR A 65 16.24 23.40 -10.34
N ILE A 66 15.55 24.53 -10.53
CA ILE A 66 14.59 25.09 -9.58
C ILE A 66 13.33 25.44 -10.36
N GLU A 67 12.21 24.85 -9.98
CA GLU A 67 10.90 25.05 -10.62
C GLU A 67 9.83 25.44 -9.62
N ASP A 68 8.79 26.12 -10.08
CA ASP A 68 7.64 26.48 -9.26
C ASP A 68 6.83 25.22 -8.89
N ALA A 69 6.49 25.07 -7.61
CA ALA A 69 5.78 23.88 -7.13
C ALA A 69 4.25 23.94 -7.32
N THR A 70 3.68 25.04 -7.83
CA THR A 70 2.21 25.24 -7.90
C THR A 70 1.54 24.15 -8.73
N SER A 71 2.05 23.87 -9.93
CA SER A 71 1.49 22.84 -10.82
C SER A 71 1.56 21.45 -10.18
N TRP A 72 2.65 21.16 -9.49
CA TRP A 72 2.82 19.89 -8.78
C TRP A 72 1.88 19.77 -7.58
N VAL A 73 1.70 20.82 -6.78
CA VAL A 73 0.73 20.84 -5.67
C VAL A 73 -0.69 20.65 -6.21
N LEU A 74 -1.05 21.35 -7.30
CA LEU A 74 -2.37 21.19 -7.93
C LEU A 74 -2.59 19.76 -8.44
N TYR A 75 -1.54 19.14 -9.00
CA TYR A 75 -1.57 17.73 -9.38
C TYR A 75 -1.82 16.83 -8.18
N LEU A 76 -1.14 17.02 -7.05
CA LEU A 76 -1.39 16.24 -5.83
C LEU A 76 -2.82 16.39 -5.31
N VAL A 77 -3.33 17.63 -5.28
CA VAL A 77 -4.72 17.90 -4.87
C VAL A 77 -5.70 17.19 -5.81
N GLN A 78 -5.46 17.25 -7.13
CA GLN A 78 -6.30 16.59 -8.11
C GLN A 78 -6.27 15.06 -7.99
N THR A 79 -5.10 14.49 -7.77
CA THR A 79 -4.88 13.04 -7.78
C THR A 79 -5.31 12.38 -6.49
N TYR A 80 -5.00 12.99 -5.33
CA TYR A 80 -5.18 12.34 -4.03
C TYR A 80 -6.32 12.91 -3.18
N LEU A 81 -6.71 14.18 -3.37
CA LEU A 81 -7.71 14.82 -2.50
C LEU A 81 -9.12 14.91 -3.13
N LYS A 82 -9.27 14.67 -4.45
CA LYS A 82 -10.58 14.75 -5.12
C LYS A 82 -11.51 13.57 -4.83
N THR A 83 -10.97 12.38 -4.61
CA THR A 83 -11.76 11.15 -4.43
C THR A 83 -12.34 11.02 -3.02
N GLY A 84 -11.89 11.85 -2.07
CA GLY A 84 -12.33 11.79 -0.68
C GLY A 84 -11.89 10.50 0.05
N ILE A 85 -11.01 9.72 -0.58
CA ILE A 85 -10.47 8.49 0.01
C ILE A 85 -9.37 8.91 0.98
N THR A 86 -9.63 8.72 2.27
CA THR A 86 -8.63 9.02 3.30
C THR A 86 -7.74 7.79 3.55
N PRO A 87 -6.51 7.99 4.07
CA PRO A 87 -5.65 6.88 4.50
C PRO A 87 -6.36 5.95 5.49
N GLU A 88 -7.16 6.49 6.42
CA GLU A 88 -7.92 5.72 7.40
C GLU A 88 -8.99 4.86 6.72
N PHE A 89 -9.66 5.39 5.70
CA PHE A 89 -10.63 4.62 4.91
C PHE A 89 -9.96 3.43 4.21
N LEU A 90 -8.80 3.66 3.57
CA LEU A 90 -8.04 2.58 2.93
C LEU A 90 -7.59 1.51 3.94
N GLN A 91 -7.14 1.93 5.12
CA GLN A 91 -6.75 1.01 6.19
C GLN A 91 -7.92 0.15 6.67
N GLN A 92 -9.09 0.78 6.88
CA GLN A 92 -10.31 0.05 7.26
C GLN A 92 -10.75 -0.94 6.18
N GLU A 93 -10.65 -0.56 4.91
CA GLU A 93 -11.03 -1.45 3.81
C GLU A 93 -10.07 -2.65 3.70
N ALA A 94 -8.77 -2.44 3.93
CA ALA A 94 -7.79 -3.51 4.00
C ALA A 94 -8.07 -4.47 5.17
N GLU A 95 -8.44 -3.95 6.35
CA GLU A 95 -8.82 -4.76 7.50
C GLU A 95 -10.07 -5.60 7.23
N LYS A 96 -11.10 -5.03 6.60
CA LYS A 96 -12.30 -5.79 6.20
C LYS A 96 -11.98 -6.90 5.19
N ALA A 97 -11.16 -6.59 4.20
CA ALA A 97 -10.73 -7.57 3.21
C ALA A 97 -10.00 -8.74 3.88
N GLU A 98 -9.14 -8.45 4.87
CA GLU A 98 -8.45 -9.46 5.66
C GLU A 98 -9.41 -10.30 6.52
N GLN A 99 -10.38 -9.67 7.17
CA GLN A 99 -11.43 -10.38 7.92
C GLN A 99 -12.25 -11.31 7.02
N TRP A 100 -12.62 -10.85 5.81
CA TRP A 100 -13.31 -11.69 4.83
C TRP A 100 -12.45 -12.86 4.38
N ARG A 101 -11.16 -12.65 4.14
CA ARG A 101 -10.21 -13.71 3.79
C ARG A 101 -10.13 -14.78 4.87
N GLN A 102 -10.11 -14.38 6.13
CA GLN A 102 -10.11 -15.30 7.28
C GLN A 102 -11.41 -16.09 7.37
N SER A 103 -12.56 -15.43 7.26
CA SER A 103 -13.88 -16.08 7.25
C SER A 103 -14.00 -17.11 6.12
N LEU A 104 -13.56 -16.75 4.91
CA LEU A 104 -13.58 -17.65 3.76
C LEU A 104 -12.69 -18.88 3.98
N THR A 105 -11.52 -18.68 4.61
CA THR A 105 -10.60 -19.76 4.96
C THR A 105 -11.25 -20.75 5.93
N LEU A 106 -11.90 -20.24 6.98
CA LEU A 106 -12.62 -21.08 7.96
C LEU A 106 -13.78 -21.85 7.32
N GLN A 107 -14.55 -21.19 6.44
CA GLN A 107 -15.62 -21.85 5.69
C GLN A 107 -15.10 -22.97 4.80
N ASN A 108 -13.98 -22.76 4.10
CA ASN A 108 -13.36 -23.79 3.28
C ASN A 108 -12.87 -24.98 4.11
N GLN A 109 -12.29 -24.73 5.30
CA GLN A 109 -11.88 -25.81 6.21
C GLN A 109 -13.08 -26.62 6.73
N ASP A 110 -14.18 -25.95 7.09
CA ASP A 110 -15.40 -26.63 7.54
C ASP A 110 -16.01 -27.48 6.41
N LEU A 111 -16.03 -26.96 5.18
CA LEU A 111 -16.48 -27.72 4.01
C LEU A 111 -15.60 -28.95 3.76
N ALA A 112 -14.28 -28.79 3.79
CA ALA A 112 -13.35 -29.91 3.64
C ALA A 112 -13.58 -31.01 4.71
N ARG A 113 -13.80 -30.61 5.97
CA ARG A 113 -14.14 -31.55 7.04
C ARG A 113 -15.44 -32.29 6.76
N ARG A 114 -16.49 -31.58 6.37
CA ARG A 114 -17.79 -32.20 6.05
C ARG A 114 -17.71 -33.14 4.86
N THR A 115 -16.93 -32.81 3.84
CA THR A 115 -16.70 -33.69 2.69
C THR A 115 -16.05 -35.00 3.14
N LEU A 116 -15.01 -34.94 3.97
CA LEU A 116 -14.37 -36.14 4.52
C LEU A 116 -15.34 -36.98 5.37
N GLU A 117 -16.17 -36.35 6.21
CA GLU A 117 -17.18 -37.04 7.00
C GLU A 117 -18.23 -37.75 6.12
N LEU A 118 -18.63 -37.13 5.02
CA LEU A 118 -19.56 -37.72 4.06
C LEU A 118 -18.93 -38.88 3.28
N GLU A 119 -17.68 -38.75 2.86
CA GLU A 119 -16.92 -39.84 2.21
C GLU A 119 -16.82 -41.05 3.14
N ALA A 120 -16.43 -40.85 4.41
CA ALA A 120 -16.37 -41.92 5.40
C ALA A 120 -17.73 -42.61 5.63
N ARG A 121 -18.84 -41.84 5.63
CA ARG A 121 -20.20 -42.41 5.72
C ARG A 121 -20.57 -43.21 4.48
N HIS A 122 -20.20 -42.74 3.28
CA HIS A 122 -20.43 -43.49 2.05
C HIS A 122 -19.69 -44.84 2.06
N GLU A 123 -18.42 -44.85 2.48
CA GLU A 123 -17.65 -46.09 2.62
C GLU A 123 -18.31 -47.07 3.60
N GLN A 124 -18.82 -46.57 4.74
CA GLN A 124 -19.52 -47.41 5.71
C GLN A 124 -20.81 -48.01 5.14
N ILE A 125 -21.61 -47.23 4.39
CA ILE A 125 -22.83 -47.71 3.74
C ILE A 125 -22.48 -48.78 2.70
N GLN A 126 -21.45 -48.55 1.89
CA GLN A 126 -21.02 -49.51 0.88
C GLN A 126 -20.59 -50.84 1.52
N ALA A 127 -19.79 -50.79 2.58
CA ALA A 127 -19.37 -51.99 3.31
C ALA A 127 -20.55 -52.80 3.87
N LEU A 128 -21.58 -52.12 4.39
CA LEU A 128 -22.82 -52.76 4.87
C LEU A 128 -23.64 -53.37 3.72
N GLN A 129 -23.73 -52.68 2.58
CA GLN A 129 -24.41 -53.22 1.39
C GLN A 129 -23.70 -54.48 0.89
N GLU A 130 -22.37 -54.47 0.83
CA GLU A 130 -21.58 -55.63 0.44
C GLU A 130 -21.70 -56.81 1.43
N SER A 131 -21.84 -56.55 2.74
CA SER A 131 -22.10 -57.63 3.71
C SER A 131 -23.50 -58.23 3.53
N ILE A 132 -24.53 -57.40 3.37
CA ILE A 132 -25.91 -57.86 3.15
C ILE A 132 -26.01 -58.69 1.85
N GLN A 133 -25.38 -58.23 0.77
CA GLN A 133 -25.38 -58.94 -0.51
C GLN A 133 -24.70 -60.31 -0.40
N ARG A 134 -23.59 -60.40 0.34
CA ARG A 134 -22.90 -61.68 0.60
C ARG A 134 -23.78 -62.64 1.40
N ASP A 135 -24.44 -62.16 2.45
CA ASP A 135 -25.35 -62.97 3.26
C ASP A 135 -26.55 -63.48 2.44
N HIS A 136 -27.14 -62.64 1.59
CA HIS A 136 -28.25 -63.02 0.71
C HIS A 136 -27.84 -64.09 -0.31
N ASN A 137 -26.69 -63.91 -0.97
CA ASN A 137 -26.18 -64.87 -1.94
C ASN A 137 -25.81 -66.22 -1.28
N GLY A 138 -25.32 -66.19 -0.03
CA GLY A 138 -25.04 -67.40 0.74
C GLY A 138 -26.29 -68.21 1.10
N HIS A 139 -27.45 -67.56 1.30
CA HIS A 139 -28.71 -68.23 1.60
C HIS A 139 -29.42 -68.81 0.37
N GLN A 140 -29.17 -68.28 -0.84
CA GLN A 140 -29.78 -68.82 -2.08
C GLN A 140 -29.04 -70.05 -2.65
N GLY A 141 -27.78 -70.29 -2.27
CA GLY A 141 -27.00 -71.44 -2.74
C GLY A 141 -27.12 -72.71 -1.87
N GLY A 142 -27.96 -72.71 -0.83
CA GLY A 142 -28.02 -73.75 0.20
C GLY A 142 -29.30 -74.58 0.26
N ASN A 143 -30.06 -74.70 -0.83
CA ASN A 143 -31.30 -75.50 -0.90
C ASN A 143 -31.28 -76.47 -2.08
#